data_AF-A0A136JPJ7-F1
#
_entry.id   AF-A0A136JPJ7-F1
#
_cell.length_a   1.000
_cell.length_b   1.000
_cell.length_c   1.000
_cell.angle_alpha   90.00
_cell.angle_beta   90.00
_cell.angle_gamma   90.00
#
_symmetry.space_group_name_H-M   'P 1'
#
loop_
_entity.id
_entity.type
_entity.pdbx_description
1 polymer ?
#
loop_
_entity_poly.entity_id
_entity_poly.type
_entity_poly.pdbx_seq_one_letter_code
_entity_poly.pdbx_strand_id
1 'polypeptide(L)'
;MQPDKQKLIHHISRLEGQLASLKRELDSENPDCAKAAHTLKASARSFSSLRMAFVSCFLKHKYLNKQQKTDSTYNALINVINA
;
A
#
# COMPACT_ATOMS: atom_id res chain seq x y z
N MET A 1 -1.14 -15.98 -11.25
CA MET A 1 -1.55 -15.33 -9.98
C MET A 1 -2.18 -13.99 -10.34
N GLN A 2 -3.34 -13.60 -9.78
CA GLN A 2 -4.02 -12.36 -10.20
C GLN A 2 -3.08 -11.15 -9.99
N PRO A 3 -2.88 -10.28 -11.00
CA PRO A 3 -1.89 -9.20 -10.99
C PRO A 3 -2.07 -8.24 -9.80
N ASP A 4 -3.31 -8.06 -9.33
CA ASP A 4 -3.62 -7.20 -8.18
C ASP A 4 -3.12 -7.80 -6.85
N LYS A 5 -3.17 -9.14 -6.69
CA LYS A 5 -2.61 -9.82 -5.51
C LYS A 5 -1.08 -9.65 -5.44
N GLN A 6 -0.39 -9.79 -6.57
CA GLN A 6 1.06 -9.64 -6.60
C GLN A 6 1.51 -8.21 -6.32
N LYS A 7 0.77 -7.20 -6.81
CA LYS A 7 1.00 -5.80 -6.46
C LYS A 7 0.86 -5.53 -4.96
N LEU A 8 -0.17 -6.09 -4.32
CA LEU A 8 -0.35 -5.97 -2.87
C LEU A 8 0.81 -6.59 -2.10
N ILE A 9 1.24 -7.80 -2.48
CA ILE A 9 2.39 -8.47 -1.86
C ILE A 9 3.65 -7.61 -1.99
N HIS A 10 3.94 -7.07 -3.19
CA HIS A 10 5.10 -6.21 -3.39
C HIS A 10 5.03 -4.92 -2.54
N HIS A 11 3.84 -4.31 -2.39
CA HIS A 11 3.65 -3.16 -1.50
C HIS A 11 3.93 -3.51 -0.04
N ILE A 12 3.44 -4.66 0.44
CA ILE A 12 3.69 -5.14 1.81
C ILE A 12 5.19 -5.35 2.02
N SER A 13 5.86 -6.06 1.12
CA SER A 13 7.30 -6.32 1.24
C SER A 13 8.13 -5.03 1.25
N ARG A 14 7.73 -4.00 0.49
CA ARG A 14 8.36 -2.69 0.56
C ARG A 14 8.17 -2.04 1.94
N LEU A 15 6.96 -2.06 2.48
CA LEU A 15 6.66 -1.49 3.80
C LEU A 15 7.43 -2.21 4.91
N GLU A 16 7.50 -3.54 4.86
CA GLU A 16 8.31 -4.36 5.77
C GLU A 16 9.78 -3.93 5.74
N GLY A 17 10.35 -3.72 4.55
CA GLY A 17 11.72 -3.23 4.41
C GLY A 17 11.93 -1.83 5.02
N GLN A 18 10.96 -0.93 4.88
CA GLN A 18 11.02 0.40 5.50
C GLN A 18 10.96 0.32 7.02
N LEU A 19 10.04 -0.49 7.58
CA LEU A 19 9.92 -0.69 9.02
C LEU A 19 11.17 -1.39 9.60
N ALA A 20 11.73 -2.37 8.89
CA ALA A 20 12.98 -3.02 9.27
C ALA A 20 14.15 -2.02 9.27
N SER A 21 14.21 -1.11 8.29
CA SER A 21 15.21 -0.03 8.28
C SER A 21 15.04 0.92 9.46
N LEU A 22 13.81 1.29 9.81
CA LEU A 22 13.54 2.14 10.96
C LEU A 22 13.94 1.47 12.27
N LYS A 23 13.60 0.18 12.44
CA LYS A 23 14.02 -0.59 13.62
C LYS A 23 15.54 -0.62 13.76
N ARG A 24 16.28 -0.89 12.68
CA ARG A 24 17.75 -0.89 12.69
C ARG A 24 18.35 0.47 13.06
N GLU A 25 17.73 1.55 12.60
CA GLU A 25 18.19 2.90 12.95
C GLU A 25 18.00 3.18 14.44
N LEU A 26 16.84 2.80 15.01
CA LEU A 26 16.54 3.00 16.43
C LEU A 26 17.38 2.11 17.37
N ASP A 27 17.88 0.98 16.88
CA ASP A 27 18.73 0.04 17.62
C ASP A 27 20.23 0.42 17.56
N SER A 28 20.58 1.44 16.77
CA SER A 28 21.94 1.97 16.68
C SER A 28 22.36 2.66 17.98
N GLU A 29 23.64 2.53 18.38
CA GLU A 29 24.21 3.29 19.51
C GLU A 29 24.09 4.81 19.32
N ASN A 30 24.12 5.28 18.06
CA ASN A 30 23.93 6.67 17.69
C ASN A 30 22.90 6.74 16.55
N PRO A 31 21.59 6.83 16.85
CA PRO A 31 20.54 6.85 15.84
C PRO A 31 20.53 8.17 15.07
N ASP A 32 20.44 8.11 13.74
CA ASP A 32 20.12 9.26 12.91
C ASP A 32 18.61 9.53 12.95
N CYS A 33 18.21 10.39 13.88
CA CYS A 33 16.82 10.79 14.08
C CYS A 33 16.19 11.42 12.83
N ALA A 34 16.96 12.14 12.01
CA ALA A 34 16.44 12.76 10.79
C ALA A 34 16.10 11.68 9.75
N LYS A 35 17.02 10.74 9.53
CA LYS A 35 16.80 9.57 8.67
C LYS A 35 15.65 8.70 9.17
N ALA A 36 15.56 8.46 10.47
CA ALA A 36 14.45 7.73 11.08
C ALA A 36 13.10 8.44 10.81
N ALA A 37 13.02 9.76 11.02
CA ALA A 37 11.82 10.54 10.74
C ALA A 37 11.42 10.52 9.26
N HIS A 38 12.38 10.64 8.34
CA HIS A 38 12.13 10.52 6.90
C HIS A 38 11.61 9.11 6.52
N THR A 39 12.20 8.06 7.09
CA THR A 39 11.80 6.67 6.85
C THR A 39 10.40 6.41 7.39
N LEU A 40 10.08 6.91 8.58
CA LEU A 40 8.75 6.82 9.18
C LEU A 40 7.70 7.53 8.30
N LYS A 41 7.99 8.74 7.83
CA LYS A 41 7.11 9.48 6.91
C LYS A 41 6.87 8.72 5.60
N ALA A 42 7.92 8.10 5.03
CA ALA A 42 7.80 7.29 3.82
C ALA A 42 6.98 6.00 4.05
N SER A 43 7.11 5.40 5.24
CA SER A 43 6.34 4.23 5.66
C SER A 43 4.86 4.56 5.81
N ALA A 44 4.53 5.68 6.46
CA ALA A 44 3.15 6.15 6.61
C ALA A 44 2.46 6.38 5.27
N ARG A 45 3.18 7.00 4.31
CA ARG A 45 2.69 7.17 2.92
C ARG A 45 2.46 5.82 2.24
N SER A 46 3.41 4.90 2.35
CA SER A 46 3.28 3.56 1.73
C SER A 46 2.12 2.76 2.32
N PHE A 47 1.89 2.87 3.63
CA PHE A 47 0.75 2.24 4.30
C PHE A 47 -0.59 2.81 3.83
N SER A 48 -0.69 4.14 3.67
CA SER A 48 -1.89 4.77 3.10
C SER A 48 -2.19 4.21 1.70
N SER A 49 -1.19 4.17 0.82
CA SER A 49 -1.34 3.62 -0.54
C SER A 49 -1.69 2.13 -0.54
N LEU A 50 -1.13 1.33 0.38
CA LEU A 50 -1.48 -0.08 0.56
C LEU A 50 -2.96 -0.25 0.95
N ARG A 51 -3.44 0.54 1.91
CA ARG A 51 -4.86 0.51 2.33
C ARG A 51 -5.78 0.73 1.14
N MET A 52 -5.48 1.72 0.30
CA MET A 52 -6.29 2.03 -0.88
C MET A 52 -6.25 0.91 -1.92
N ALA A 53 -5.06 0.39 -2.22
CA ALA A 53 -4.88 -0.72 -3.15
C ALA A 53 -5.64 -1.97 -2.67
N PHE A 54 -5.63 -2.24 -1.37
CA PHE A 54 -6.35 -3.37 -0.77
C PHE A 54 -7.86 -3.22 -0.94
N VAL A 55 -8.43 -2.05 -0.63
CA VAL A 55 -9.86 -1.76 -0.82
C VAL A 55 -10.24 -1.94 -2.29
N SER A 56 -9.46 -1.40 -3.22
CA SER A 56 -9.71 -1.56 -4.66
C SER A 56 -9.73 -3.04 -5.06
N CYS A 57 -8.70 -3.80 -4.68
CA CYS A 57 -8.59 -5.23 -4.95
C CYS A 57 -9.78 -6.01 -4.38
N PHE A 58 -10.14 -5.74 -3.12
CA PHE A 58 -11.28 -6.37 -2.46
C PHE A 58 -12.59 -6.09 -3.20
N LEU A 59 -12.83 -4.83 -3.59
CA LEU A 59 -14.04 -4.46 -4.32
C LEU A 59 -14.14 -5.17 -5.67
N LYS A 60 -13.04 -5.25 -6.43
CA LYS A 60 -12.98 -6.00 -7.70
C LYS A 60 -13.33 -7.46 -7.51
N HIS A 61 -12.70 -8.12 -6.55
CA HIS A 61 -12.84 -9.56 -6.41
C HIS A 61 -14.12 -10.00 -5.73
N LYS A 62 -14.62 -9.23 -4.76
CA LYS A 62 -15.80 -9.60 -3.97
C LYS A 62 -17.11 -9.19 -4.65
N TYR A 63 -17.15 -8.00 -5.28
CA TYR A 63 -18.40 -7.43 -5.79
C TYR A 63 -18.50 -7.40 -7.31
N LEU A 64 -17.38 -7.27 -8.04
CA LEU A 64 -17.42 -7.11 -9.51
C LEU A 64 -17.15 -8.39 -10.31
N ASN A 65 -16.71 -9.45 -9.65
CA ASN A 65 -16.49 -10.73 -10.32
C ASN A 65 -17.81 -11.45 -10.69
N LYS A 66 -18.97 -10.87 -10.35
CA LYS A 66 -20.27 -11.21 -10.94
C LYS A 66 -20.51 -10.31 -12.17
N GLN A 67 -19.99 -10.73 -13.33
CA GLN A 67 -20.32 -10.24 -14.68
C GLN A 67 -20.74 -8.76 -14.82
N GLN A 68 -19.85 -7.79 -14.60
CA GLN A 68 -19.99 -6.45 -15.19
C GLN A 68 -18.63 -5.93 -15.67
N LYS A 69 -18.08 -6.61 -16.68
CA LYS A 69 -16.93 -6.10 -17.44
C LYS A 69 -17.42 -4.99 -18.36
N THR A 70 -17.40 -3.73 -17.89
CA THR A 70 -17.29 -2.45 -18.64
C THR A 70 -18.04 -1.27 -17.98
N ASP A 71 -18.19 -1.21 -16.66
CA ASP A 71 -18.79 -0.01 -16.04
C ASP A 71 -17.72 1.08 -15.79
N SER A 72 -17.80 2.19 -16.51
CA SER A 72 -16.93 3.37 -16.35
C SER A 72 -17.10 4.04 -14.98
N THR A 73 -18.27 3.90 -14.36
CA THR A 73 -18.61 4.42 -13.02
C THR A 73 -17.74 3.77 -11.95
N TYR A 74 -17.36 2.51 -12.15
CA TYR A 74 -16.49 1.80 -11.22
C TYR A 74 -15.08 2.40 -11.16
N ASN A 75 -14.48 2.68 -12.31
CA ASN A 75 -13.15 3.31 -12.36
C ASN A 75 -13.19 4.71 -11.76
N ALA A 76 -14.29 5.45 -11.95
CA ALA A 76 -14.52 6.73 -11.30
C ALA A 76 -14.57 6.59 -9.77
N LEU A 77 -15.31 5.61 -9.24
CA LEU A 77 -15.42 5.37 -7.79
C LEU A 77 -14.05 4.99 -7.18
N ILE A 78 -13.29 4.14 -7.86
CA ILE A 78 -11.93 3.79 -7.42
C ILE A 78 -10.99 4.99 -7.44
N ASN A 79 -11.11 5.86 -8.45
CA ASN A 79 -10.29 7.07 -8.52
C ASN A 79 -10.65 8.07 -7.41
N VAL A 80 -11.93 8.22 -7.05
CA VAL A 80 -12.35 9.04 -5.89
C VAL A 80 -11.79 8.48 -4.59
N ILE A 81 -11.78 7.16 -4.44
CA ILE A 81 -11.21 6.48 -3.28
C ILE A 81 -9.70 6.73 -3.20
N ASN A 82 -8.98 6.77 -4.33
CA ASN A 82 -7.52 6.91 -4.39
C ASN A 82 -6.98 8.36 -4.42
N ALA A 83 -7.86 9.38 -4.45
CA ALA A 83 -7.49 10.80 -4.52
C ALA A 83 -6.91 11.36 -3.21
#